data_AF-A0A438F5R3-F1
#
_entry.id   AF-A0A438F5R3-F1
#
_cell.length_a   1.000
_cell.length_b   1.000
_cell.length_c   1.000
_cell.angle_alpha   90.00
_cell.angle_beta   90.00
_cell.angle_gamma   90.00
#
_symmetry.space_group_name_H-M   'P 1'
#
loop_
_entity.id
_entity.type
_entity.pdbx_description
1 polymer ?
#
loop_
_entity_poly.entity_id
_entity_poly.type
_entity_poly.pdbx_seq_one_letter_code
_entity_poly.pdbx_strand_id
1 'polypeptide(L)'
;MGTNRISSLQALLAHLWVLVIRNRRLPEDQETKYIIPIGMRPRVHPPLPQQYFGVAVLGGNVTMKAGELLELGLGHTTWKMNKMISTFTEVEATNFFESWAKNPKLC
;
A
#
# COMPACT_ATOMS: atom_id res chain seq x y z
N MET A 1 10.66 -8.71 5.38
CA MET A 1 9.83 -8.39 6.57
C MET A 1 8.77 -9.47 6.72
N GLY A 2 8.61 -10.07 7.90
CA GLY A 2 7.61 -11.11 8.10
C GLY A 2 6.19 -10.55 7.96
N THR A 3 5.36 -11.17 7.13
CA THR A 3 3.93 -10.85 6.94
C THR A 3 3.06 -11.25 8.14
N ASN A 4 3.69 -11.70 9.24
CA ASN A 4 3.03 -12.19 10.45
C ASN A 4 2.75 -11.11 11.50
N ARG A 5 3.15 -9.85 11.25
CA ARG A 5 2.88 -8.73 12.16
C ARG A 5 2.18 -7.59 11.43
N ILE A 6 1.01 -7.23 11.96
CA ILE A 6 0.22 -6.08 11.54
C ILE A 6 0.58 -4.89 12.43
N SER A 7 0.86 -3.74 11.82
CA SER A 7 1.08 -2.50 12.58
C SER A 7 -0.24 -1.80 12.92
N SER A 8 -0.24 -0.98 13.97
CA SER A 8 -1.42 -0.16 14.33
C SER A 8 -1.84 0.77 13.19
N LEU A 9 -0.89 1.27 12.39
CA LEU A 9 -1.21 2.06 11.19
C LEU A 9 -1.96 1.22 10.15
N GLN A 10 -1.50 0.00 9.85
CA GLN A 10 -2.19 -0.89 8.92
C GLN A 10 -3.62 -1.19 9.38
N ALA A 11 -3.80 -1.50 10.66
CA ALA A 11 -5.12 -1.76 11.24
C ALA A 11 -6.03 -0.52 11.16
N LEU A 12 -5.51 0.68 11.46
CA LEU A 12 -6.28 1.92 11.39
C LEU A 12 -6.72 2.24 9.95
N LEU A 13 -5.82 2.14 8.97
CA LEU A 13 -6.14 2.42 7.57
C LEU A 13 -7.15 1.42 7.00
N ALA A 14 -7.02 0.14 7.35
CA ALA A 14 -7.98 -0.89 6.99
C ALA A 14 -9.36 -0.61 7.61
N HIS A 15 -9.39 -0.22 8.88
CA HIS A 15 -10.63 0.13 9.58
C HIS A 15 -11.32 1.33 8.94
N LEU A 16 -10.56 2.39 8.64
CA LEU A 16 -11.07 3.56 7.94
C LEU A 16 -11.65 3.18 6.57
N TRP A 17 -10.97 2.32 5.81
CA TRP A 17 -11.45 1.89 4.51
C TRP A 17 -12.79 1.14 4.61
N VAL A 18 -12.91 0.19 5.53
CA VAL A 18 -14.16 -0.54 5.80
C VAL A 18 -15.30 0.40 6.15
N LEU A 19 -15.06 1.38 7.03
CA LEU A 19 -16.09 2.36 7.41
C LEU A 19 -16.53 3.22 6.22
N VAL A 20 -15.58 3.68 5.41
CA VAL A 20 -15.88 4.49 4.21
C VAL A 20 -16.70 3.70 3.20
N ILE A 21 -16.31 2.46 2.90
CA ILE A 21 -17.05 1.62 1.94
C ILE A 21 -18.45 1.29 2.46
N ARG A 22 -18.60 0.98 3.76
CA ARG A 22 -19.90 0.72 4.39
C ARG A 22 -20.84 1.91 4.24
N ASN A 23 -20.34 3.13 4.48
CA ASN A 23 -21.15 4.34 4.40
C ASN A 23 -21.49 4.75 2.97
N ARG A 24 -20.64 4.41 1.98
CA ARG A 24 -20.90 4.69 0.57
C ARG A 24 -21.99 3.81 -0.05
N ARG A 25 -22.33 2.67 0.57
CA ARG A 25 -23.36 1.72 0.08
C ARG A 25 -23.17 1.37 -1.40
N LEU A 26 -21.93 1.07 -1.79
CA LEU A 26 -21.59 0.69 -3.15
C LEU A 26 -22.22 -0.66 -3.51
N PRO A 27 -22.51 -0.93 -4.81
CA PRO A 27 -22.82 -2.27 -5.29
C PRO A 27 -21.75 -3.27 -4.86
N GLU A 28 -22.17 -4.48 -4.48
CA GLU A 28 -21.27 -5.50 -3.93
C GLU A 28 -20.13 -5.89 -4.89
N ASP A 29 -20.40 -5.83 -6.19
CA ASP A 29 -19.48 -6.16 -7.27
C ASP A 29 -18.54 -5.01 -7.65
N GLN A 30 -18.80 -3.79 -7.17
CA GLN A 30 -17.97 -2.62 -7.48
C GLN A 30 -16.57 -2.76 -6.89
N GLU A 31 -15.55 -2.62 -7.74
CA GLU A 31 -14.17 -2.56 -7.30
C GLU A 31 -13.87 -1.27 -6.52
N THR A 32 -13.17 -1.44 -5.41
CA THR A 32 -12.69 -0.36 -4.55
C THR A 32 -11.18 -0.47 -4.41
N LYS A 33 -10.52 0.68 -4.27
CA LYS A 33 -9.07 0.77 -4.19
C LYS A 33 -8.64 1.63 -3.01
N TYR A 34 -7.62 1.19 -2.30
CA TYR A 34 -6.89 1.97 -1.31
C TYR A 34 -5.43 2.12 -1.74
N ILE A 35 -4.95 3.37 -1.81
CA ILE A 35 -3.55 3.68 -2.15
C ILE A 35 -2.80 4.00 -0.86
N ILE A 36 -1.80 3.20 -0.53
CA ILE A 36 -0.96 3.38 0.66
C ILE A 36 0.37 3.98 0.23
N PRO A 37 0.75 5.18 0.74
CA PRO A 37 2.08 5.72 0.50
C PRO A 37 3.13 4.93 1.30
N ILE A 38 4.14 4.41 0.61
CA ILE A 38 5.21 3.60 1.18
C ILE A 38 6.53 4.36 1.02
N GLY A 39 7.16 4.68 2.15
CA GLY A 39 8.46 5.35 2.16
C GLY A 39 9.58 4.43 1.69
N MET A 40 10.34 4.83 0.68
CA MET A 40 11.36 4.00 0.05
C MET A 40 12.78 4.26 0.54
N ARG A 41 13.01 5.34 1.30
CA ARG A 41 14.34 5.71 1.82
C ARG A 41 15.13 4.55 2.44
N PRO A 42 14.58 3.76 3.38
CA PRO A 42 15.31 2.63 3.97
C PRO A 42 15.24 1.36 3.12
N ARG A 43 14.50 1.38 2.00
CA ARG A 43 14.21 0.20 1.17
C ARG A 43 15.09 0.13 -0.07
N VAL A 44 15.63 1.23 -0.58
CA VAL A 44 16.58 1.17 -1.71
C VAL A 44 17.97 0.75 -1.25
N HIS A 45 18.81 0.28 -2.18
CA HIS A 45 20.19 -0.10 -1.89
C HIS A 45 21.20 0.68 -2.76
N PRO A 46 22.14 1.42 -2.16
CA PRO A 46 22.23 1.69 -0.71
C PRO A 46 21.05 2.54 -0.18
N PRO A 47 20.68 2.45 1.11
CA PRO A 47 19.63 3.28 1.69
C PRO A 47 19.88 4.78 1.47
N LEU A 48 18.81 5.54 1.22
CA LEU A 48 18.94 6.99 1.04
C LEU A 48 19.34 7.67 2.34
N PRO A 49 20.17 8.74 2.30
CA PRO A 49 20.51 9.53 3.46
C PRO A 49 19.28 10.09 4.17
N GLN A 50 19.38 10.30 5.48
CA GLN A 50 18.31 10.94 6.26
C GLN A 50 17.99 12.35 5.74
N GLN A 51 19.00 13.06 5.26
CA GLN A 51 18.93 14.41 4.70
C GLN A 51 18.54 14.42 3.20
N TYR A 52 18.20 13.27 2.61
CA TYR A 52 17.79 13.21 1.21
C TYR A 52 16.63 14.15 0.93
N PHE A 53 16.86 15.08 0.00
CA PHE A 53 15.88 16.06 -0.44
C PHE A 53 15.35 15.68 -1.82
N GLY A 54 14.17 15.07 -1.84
CA GLY A 54 13.52 14.56 -3.05
C GLY A 54 12.35 13.63 -2.72
N VAL A 55 11.67 13.13 -3.76
CA VAL A 55 10.56 12.18 -3.60
C VAL A 55 11.11 10.75 -3.50
N ALA A 56 10.88 10.11 -2.36
CA ALA A 56 11.22 8.70 -2.12
C ALA A 56 10.03 7.95 -1.52
N VAL A 57 8.88 8.03 -2.19
CA VAL A 57 7.62 7.40 -1.79
C VAL A 57 6.98 6.73 -3.01
N LEU A 58 6.42 5.54 -2.84
CA LEU A 58 5.64 4.83 -3.85
C LEU A 58 4.23 4.53 -3.38
N GLY A 59 3.28 4.50 -4.31
CA GLY A 59 1.88 4.17 -4.03
C GLY A 59 1.60 2.68 -4.16
N GLY A 60 1.36 2.01 -3.04
CA GLY A 60 0.89 0.63 -3.00
C GLY A 60 -0.62 0.54 -3.20
N ASN A 61 -1.08 -0.20 -4.21
CA ASN A 61 -2.50 -0.33 -4.53
C ASN A 61 -3.09 -1.61 -3.92
N VAL A 62 -4.12 -1.47 -3.09
CA VAL A 62 -4.92 -2.60 -2.59
C VAL A 62 -6.31 -2.52 -3.20
N THR A 63 -6.72 -3.57 -3.92
CA THR A 63 -8.02 -3.63 -4.59
C THR A 63 -8.89 -4.74 -3.99
N MET A 64 -10.15 -4.44 -3.72
CA MET A 64 -11.18 -5.37 -3.22
C MET A 64 -12.55 -4.96 -3.76
N LYS A 65 -13.43 -5.94 -3.97
CA LYS A 65 -14.85 -5.65 -4.22
C LYS A 65 -15.50 -5.11 -2.95
N ALA A 66 -16.49 -4.22 -3.08
CA ALA A 66 -17.16 -3.63 -1.92
C ALA A 66 -17.82 -4.70 -1.03
N GLY A 67 -18.47 -5.71 -1.62
CA GLY A 67 -19.06 -6.83 -0.89
C GLY A 67 -18.01 -7.65 -0.13
N GLU A 68 -16.95 -8.08 -0.82
CA GLU A 68 -15.82 -8.83 -0.23
C GLU A 68 -15.21 -8.08 0.96
N LEU A 69 -15.03 -6.78 0.84
CA LEU A 69 -14.44 -5.93 1.88
C LEU A 69 -15.31 -5.84 3.13
N LEU A 70 -16.63 -5.77 2.96
CA LEU A 70 -17.58 -5.70 4.08
C LEU A 70 -17.82 -7.07 4.73
N GLU A 71 -17.82 -8.14 3.94
CA GLU A 71 -18.02 -9.52 4.40
C GLU A 71 -16.80 -10.08 5.14
N LEU A 72 -15.60 -9.98 4.55
CA LEU A 72 -14.36 -10.50 5.14
C LEU A 72 -13.82 -9.60 6.27
N GLY A 73 -14.29 -8.35 6.32
CA GLY A 73 -14.08 -7.42 7.42
C GLY A 73 -12.63 -6.98 7.62
N LEU A 74 -12.35 -6.49 8.83
CA LEU A 74 -11.10 -5.80 9.17
C LEU A 74 -9.86 -6.70 9.08
N GLY A 75 -9.94 -7.93 9.58
CA GLY A 75 -8.79 -8.83 9.65
C GLY A 75 -8.22 -9.14 8.26
N HIS A 76 -9.09 -9.57 7.34
CA HIS A 76 -8.70 -9.86 5.97
C HIS A 76 -8.23 -8.62 5.22
N THR A 77 -8.93 -7.49 5.37
CA THR A 77 -8.55 -6.21 4.75
C THR A 77 -7.14 -5.80 5.19
N THR A 78 -6.86 -5.89 6.50
CA THR A 78 -5.55 -5.53 7.06
C THR A 78 -4.46 -6.48 6.59
N TRP A 79 -4.76 -7.77 6.48
CA TRP A 79 -3.82 -8.76 5.94
C TRP A 79 -3.50 -8.52 4.46
N LYS A 80 -4.51 -8.19 3.63
CA LYS A 80 -4.31 -7.85 2.21
C LYS A 80 -3.42 -6.60 2.06
N MET A 81 -3.65 -5.58 2.89
CA MET A 81 -2.76 -4.41 2.98
C MET A 81 -1.34 -4.79 3.39
N ASN A 82 -1.17 -5.64 4.41
CA ASN A 82 0.14 -6.09 4.88
C ASN A 82 0.92 -6.82 3.78
N LYS A 83 0.26 -7.76 3.07
CA LYS A 83 0.84 -8.47 1.93
C LYS A 83 1.28 -7.51 0.83
N MET A 84 0.44 -6.56 0.45
CA MET A 84 0.80 -5.56 -0.56
C MET A 84 2.02 -4.74 -0.11
N ILE A 85 2.05 -4.24 1.12
CA ILE A 85 3.21 -3.49 1.64
C ILE A 85 4.48 -4.35 1.64
N SER A 86 4.36 -5.67 1.84
CA SER A 86 5.51 -6.59 1.86
C SER A 86 6.14 -6.83 0.48
N THR A 87 5.44 -6.55 -0.63
CA THR A 87 6.03 -6.67 -1.97
C THR A 87 7.10 -5.61 -2.22
N PHE A 88 6.97 -4.43 -1.60
CA PHE A 88 7.93 -3.32 -1.66
C PHE A 88 9.25 -3.65 -0.92
N THR A 89 9.97 -4.61 -1.49
CA THR A 89 11.31 -5.07 -1.14
C THR A 89 12.37 -4.15 -1.74
N GLU A 90 13.62 -4.40 -1.37
CA GLU A 90 14.76 -3.67 -1.92
C GLU A 90 14.90 -3.80 -3.43
N VAL A 91 14.76 -5.02 -3.94
CA VAL A 91 14.84 -5.28 -5.38
C VAL A 91 13.72 -4.56 -6.13
N GLU A 92 12.48 -4.63 -5.64
CA GLU A 92 11.36 -3.92 -6.25
C GLU A 92 11.52 -2.40 -6.20
N ALA A 93 12.05 -1.87 -5.08
CA ALA A 93 12.33 -0.46 -4.91
C ALA A 93 13.34 0.03 -5.95
N THR A 94 14.48 -0.64 -6.05
CA THR A 94 15.57 -0.27 -6.95
C THR A 94 15.11 -0.37 -8.40
N ASN A 95 14.45 -1.47 -8.78
CA ASN A 95 13.91 -1.66 -10.13
C ASN A 95 12.91 -0.56 -10.52
N PHE A 96 12.05 -0.14 -9.59
CA PHE A 96 11.11 0.95 -9.85
C PHE A 96 11.84 2.27 -10.12
N PHE A 97 12.79 2.65 -9.26
CA PHE A 97 13.51 3.92 -9.45
C PHE A 97 14.39 3.92 -10.70
N GLU A 98 15.03 2.80 -11.03
CA GLU A 98 15.78 2.65 -12.28
C GLU A 98 14.88 2.76 -13.51
N SER A 99 13.71 2.12 -13.47
CA SER A 99 12.72 2.21 -14.54
C SER A 99 12.20 3.65 -14.70
N TRP A 100 11.88 4.31 -13.59
CA TRP A 100 11.41 5.69 -13.57
C TRP A 100 12.49 6.66 -14.05
N ALA A 101 13.76 6.46 -13.67
CA ALA A 101 14.87 7.29 -14.15
C ALA A 101 15.06 7.20 -15.67
N LYS A 102 14.82 6.02 -16.27
CA LYS A 102 14.87 5.81 -17.72
C LYS A 102 13.68 6.45 -18.45
N ASN A 103 12.50 6.47 -17.84
CA ASN A 103 11.29 7.04 -18.43
C ASN A 103 10.43 7.73 -17.35
N PRO A 104 10.80 8.95 -16.95
CA PRO A 104 10.14 9.62 -15.84
C PRO A 104 8.72 9.99 -16.25
N LYS A 105 7.76 9.46 -15.49
CA LYS A 105 6.36 9.85 -15.59
C LYS A 105 6.03 10.73 -14.40
N LEU A 106 5.22 11.75 -14.64
CA LEU A 106 4.56 12.48 -13.57
C LEU A 106 3.61 11.48 -12.87
N CYS A 107 3.82 11.32 -11.56
CA CYS A 107 3.00 10.48 -10.69
C CYS A 107 1.62 11.11 -10.48
#